data_AF-A0A369PSJ1-F1
#
_entry.id   AF-A0A369PSJ1-F1
#
_cell.length_a   1.000
_cell.length_b   1.000
_cell.length_c   1.000
_cell.angle_alpha   90.00
_cell.angle_beta   90.00
_cell.angle_gamma   90.00
#
_symmetry.space_group_name_H-M   'P 1'
#
loop_
_entity.id
_entity.type
_entity.pdbx_description
1 polymer ?
#
loop_
_entity_poly.entity_id
_entity_poly.type
_entity_poly.pdbx_seq_one_letter_code
_entity_poly.pdbx_strand_id
1 'polypeptide(L)' 'MTTLTVQVDNKENAVLLEKILKEMSFVEKVDVNIDTPNIVEEPKGSYQKLKKAIDKTDKSLMFQDIDDPSKWQKDIRDEW' A
#
# COMPACT_ATOMS: atom_id res chain seq x y z
N MET A 1 23.80 -22.44 -18.11
CA MET A 1 22.57 -21.63 -17.95
C MET A 1 22.98 -20.28 -17.43
N THR A 2 22.56 -19.20 -18.09
CA THR A 2 22.93 -17.84 -17.70
C THR A 2 21.65 -17.10 -17.40
N THR A 3 21.58 -16.48 -16.22
CA THR A 3 20.39 -15.76 -15.77
C THR A 3 20.64 -14.26 -15.89
N LEU A 4 19.71 -13.55 -16.53
CA LEU A 4 19.69 -12.10 -16.61
C LEU A 4 18.47 -11.59 -15.83
N THR A 5 18.70 -10.70 -14.86
CA THR A 5 17.63 -10.00 -14.13
C THR A 5 17.56 -8.57 -14.62
N VAL A 6 16.38 -8.15 -15.09
CA VAL A 6 16.14 -6.80 -15.61
C VAL A 6 15.09 -6.11 -14.76
N GLN A 7 15.40 -4.92 -14.27
CA GLN A 7 14.46 -4.06 -13.57
C GLN A 7 13.91 -3.02 -14.54
N VAL A 8 12.59 -2.82 -14.49
CA VAL A 8 11.86 -1.90 -15.38
C VAL A 8 11.16 -0.85 -14.52
N ASP A 9 11.04 0.36 -15.05
CA ASP A 9 10.53 1.54 -14.37
C ASP A 9 9.01 1.51 -14.11
N ASN A 10 8.25 0.83 -14.96
CA ASN A 10 6.80 0.75 -14.85
C ASN A 10 6.23 -0.58 -15.38
N LYS A 11 4.95 -0.84 -15.04
CA LYS A 11 4.24 -2.08 -15.35
C LYS A 11 3.99 -2.26 -16.86
N GLU A 12 3.72 -1.19 -17.59
CA GLU A 12 3.44 -1.28 -19.03
C GLU A 12 4.69 -1.72 -19.80
N ASN A 13 5.83 -1.13 -19.47
CA ASN A 13 7.13 -1.49 -20.02
C ASN A 13 7.52 -2.93 -19.65
N ALA A 14 7.21 -3.38 -18.43
CA ALA A 14 7.46 -4.76 -18.02
C ALA A 14 6.66 -5.76 -18.87
N VAL A 15 5.38 -5.48 -19.15
CA VAL A 15 4.53 -6.33 -20.01
C VAL A 15 5.03 -6.35 -21.45
N LEU A 16 5.47 -5.20 -21.98
CA LEU A 16 6.03 -5.12 -23.33
C LEU A 16 7.34 -5.92 -23.44
N LEU A 17 8.24 -5.76 -22.47
CA LEU A 17 9.50 -6.46 -22.41
C LEU A 17 9.29 -7.98 -22.28
N GLU A 18 8.33 -8.42 -21.44
CA GLU A 18 7.99 -9.83 -21.29
C GLU A 18 7.58 -10.46 -22.63
N LYS A 19 6.74 -9.77 -23.42
CA LYS A 19 6.34 -10.24 -24.75
C LYS A 19 7.54 -10.37 -25.68
N ILE A 20 8.40 -9.37 -25.73
CA ILE A 20 9.60 -9.38 -26.57
C ILE A 20 10.52 -10.54 -26.19
N LEU A 21 10.74 -10.76 -24.89
CA LEU A 21 11.59 -11.84 -24.40
C LEU A 21 11.02 -13.23 -24.74
N LYS A 22 9.70 -13.40 -24.70
CA LYS A 22 9.04 -14.68 -25.06
C LYS A 22 9.16 -15.05 -26.54
N GLU A 23 9.31 -14.07 -27.42
CA GLU A 23 9.49 -14.31 -28.87
C GLU A 23 10.93 -14.73 -29.23
N MET A 24 11.88 -14.58 -28.30
CA MET A 24 13.29 -14.92 -28.54
C MET A 24 13.53 -16.41 -28.37
N SER A 25 14.06 -17.07 -29.40
CA SER A 25 14.28 -18.53 -29.43
C SER A 25 15.27 -19.07 -28.39
N PHE A 26 16.09 -18.20 -27.80
CA PHE A 26 17.08 -18.54 -26.78
C PHE A 26 16.57 -18.32 -25.35
N VAL A 27 15.35 -17.79 -25.19
CA VAL A 27 14.76 -17.55 -23.87
C VAL A 27 13.98 -18.79 -23.45
N GLU A 28 14.50 -19.49 -22.44
CA GLU A 28 13.88 -20.71 -21.91
C GLU A 28 12.70 -20.39 -20.96
N LYS A 29 12.84 -19.34 -20.14
CA LYS A 29 11.84 -18.94 -19.15
C LYS A 29 11.90 -17.44 -18.87
N VAL A 30 10.75 -16.82 -18.62
CA VAL A 30 10.61 -15.44 -18.15
C VAL A 30 9.85 -15.46 -16.82
N ASP A 31 10.45 -14.96 -15.75
CA ASP A 31 9.82 -14.79 -14.43
C ASP A 31 9.58 -13.29 -14.20
N VAL A 32 8.34 -12.91 -13.89
CA VAL A 32 7.95 -11.52 -13.63
C VAL A 32 7.60 -11.36 -12.15
N ASN A 33 8.49 -10.70 -11.41
CA ASN A 33 8.20 -10.26 -10.04
C ASN A 33 7.60 -8.86 -10.10
N ILE A 34 6.29 -8.78 -10.01
CA ILE A 34 5.59 -7.51 -9.79
C ILE A 34 5.55 -7.32 -8.29
N ASP A 35 6.38 -6.42 -7.75
CA ASP A 35 6.20 -5.92 -6.40
C ASP A 35 4.87 -5.16 -6.37
N THR A 36 3.77 -5.86 -6.09
CA THR A 36 2.55 -5.19 -5.68
C THR A 36 2.81 -4.62 -4.30
N PRO A 37 2.76 -3.29 -4.12
CA PRO A 37 2.80 -2.72 -2.79
C PRO A 37 1.69 -3.41 -1.97
N ASN A 38 1.99 -3.86 -0.76
CA ASN A 38 0.99 -4.30 0.22
C ASN A 38 0.13 -3.09 0.69
N ILE A 39 -0.40 -2.31 -0.25
CA ILE A 39 -1.38 -1.29 0.00
C ILE A 39 -2.71 -2.04 0.02
N VAL A 40 -3.18 -2.33 1.23
CA VAL A 40 -4.56 -2.74 1.45
C VAL A 40 -5.43 -1.65 0.82
N GLU A 41 -6.14 -1.97 -0.27
CA GLU A 41 -7.11 -1.03 -0.83
C GLU A 41 -8.16 -0.73 0.24
N GLU A 42 -8.20 0.51 0.75
CA GLU A 42 -9.26 0.92 1.66
C GLU A 42 -10.60 0.67 0.95
N PRO A 43 -11.54 -0.07 1.57
CA PRO A 43 -12.85 -0.29 0.99
C PRO A 43 -13.49 1.06 0.70
N LYS A 44 -13.84 1.29 -0.59
CA LYS A 44 -14.41 2.55 -1.08
C LYS A 44 -15.53 3.01 -0.15
N GLY A 45 -15.30 4.14 0.52
CA GLY A 45 -16.30 4.79 1.37
C GLY A 45 -16.21 4.52 2.86
N SER A 46 -15.35 3.62 3.36
CA SER A 46 -15.16 3.46 4.82
C SER A 46 -14.54 4.71 5.44
N TYR A 47 -13.48 5.25 4.85
CA TYR A 47 -12.91 6.54 5.28
C TYR A 47 -13.94 7.67 5.22
N GLN A 48 -14.73 7.76 4.14
CA GLN A 48 -15.76 8.81 4.01
C GLN A 48 -16.89 8.66 5.03
N LYS A 49 -17.25 7.44 5.42
CA LYS A 49 -18.23 7.18 6.48
C LYS A 49 -17.68 7.60 7.85
N LEU A 50 -16.44 7.21 8.17
CA LEU A 50 -15.76 7.61 9.40
C LEU A 50 -15.60 9.13 9.47
N LYS A 51 -15.15 9.75 8.38
CA LYS A 51 -15.01 11.20 8.28
C LYS A 51 -16.33 11.93 8.50
N LYS A 52 -17.43 11.48 7.87
CA LYS A 52 -18.76 12.06 8.10
C LYS A 52 -19.26 11.88 9.53
N ALA A 53 -18.94 10.76 10.19
CA ALA A 53 -19.31 10.54 11.59
C ALA A 53 -18.53 11.50 12.51
N ILE A 54 -17.24 11.67 12.26
CA ILE A 54 -16.37 12.59 13.01
C ILE A 54 -16.80 14.05 12.78
N ASP A 55 -17.05 14.46 11.54
CA ASP A 55 -17.44 15.83 11.20
C ASP A 55 -18.82 16.23 11.75
N LYS A 56 -19.69 15.26 12.06
CA LYS A 56 -21.02 15.50 12.67
C LYS A 56 -20.98 15.68 14.17
N THR A 57 -19.91 15.25 14.82
CA THR A 57 -19.76 15.36 16.27
C THR A 57 -19.05 16.67 16.60
N ASP A 58 -19.51 17.36 17.64
CA ASP A 58 -18.89 18.60 18.09
C ASP A 58 -17.46 18.32 18.54
N LYS A 59 -16.49 18.95 17.87
CA LYS A 59 -15.06 18.77 18.14
C LYS A 59 -14.69 19.15 19.58
N SER A 60 -15.46 20.04 20.22
CA SER A 60 -15.24 20.42 21.62
C SER A 60 -15.59 19.32 22.60
N LEU A 61 -16.46 18.36 22.22
CA LEU A 61 -16.84 17.19 23.02
C LEU A 61 -15.93 15.98 22.78
N MET A 62 -15.13 16.00 21.72
CA MET A 62 -14.20 14.91 21.45
C MET A 62 -12.98 15.01 22.36
N PHE A 63 -12.61 13.88 22.97
CA PHE A 63 -11.39 13.75 23.77
C PHE A 63 -11.35 14.64 25.03
N GLN A 64 -12.51 15.07 25.54
CA GLN A 64 -12.59 15.84 26.80
C GLN A 64 -12.01 15.08 27.99
N ASP A 65 -12.08 13.76 27.96
CA ASP A 65 -11.54 12.89 29.02
C ASP A 65 -10.02 12.64 28.86
N ILE A 66 -9.39 13.20 27.83
CA ILE A 66 -7.95 13.05 27.56
C ILE A 66 -7.24 14.35 27.96
N ASP A 67 -6.72 14.36 29.17
CA ASP A 67 -6.02 15.52 29.77
C ASP A 67 -4.67 15.80 29.08
N ASP A 68 -3.91 14.76 28.73
CA ASP A 68 -2.66 14.85 27.97
C ASP A 68 -2.69 13.86 26.79
N PRO A 69 -3.04 14.34 25.58
CA PRO A 69 -3.09 13.52 24.38
C PRO A 69 -1.76 12.86 24.02
N SER A 70 -0.64 13.51 24.32
CA SER A 70 0.70 13.00 23.99
C SER A 70 1.09 11.84 24.89
N LYS A 71 0.74 11.94 26.18
CA LYS A 71 0.94 10.85 27.14
C LYS A 71 0.00 9.68 26.87
N TRP A 72 -1.29 9.94 26.64
CA TRP A 72 -2.27 8.92 26.29
C TRP A 72 -1.87 8.12 25.05
N GLN A 73 -1.35 8.77 24.01
CA GLN A 73 -0.84 8.09 22.82
C GLN A 73 0.41 7.24 23.09
N LYS A 74 1.30 7.69 23.98
CA LYS A 74 2.48 6.90 24.39
C LYS A 74 2.05 5.65 25.15
N ASP A 75 1.15 5.80 26.12
CA ASP A 75 0.68 4.70 26.95
C ASP A 75 0.01 3.61 26.10
N ILE A 76 -0.84 3.99 25.13
CA ILE A 76 -1.43 3.02 24.18
C ILE A 76 -0.37 2.34 23.30
N ARG A 77 0.67 3.07 22.88
CA ARG A 77 1.70 2.52 21.98
C ARG A 77 2.57 1.48 22.68
N ASP A 78 2.80 1.65 23.98
CA ASP A 78 3.60 0.71 24.79
C ASP A 78 2.83 -0.58 25.15
N GLU A 79 1.52 -0.64 24.90
CA GLU A 79 0.68 -1.85 25.10
C GLU A 79 0.70 -2.84 23.91
N TRP A 80 1.36 -2.52 22.79
CA TRP A 80 1.38 -3.33 21.55
C TRP A 80 2.77 -3.87 21.17
#